data_AF-Q4GZ61-F1
#
_entry.id   AF-Q4GZ61-F1
#
_cell.length_a   1.000
_cell.length_b   1.000
_cell.length_c   1.000
_cell.angle_alpha   90.00
_cell.angle_beta   90.00
_cell.angle_gamma   90.00
#
_symmetry.space_group_name_H-M   'P 1'
#
loop_
_entity.id
_entity.type
_entity.pdbx_description
1 polymer ?
#
loop_
_entity_poly.entity_id
_entity_poly.type
_entity_poly.pdbx_seq_one_letter_code
_entity_poly.pdbx_strand_id
1 'polypeptide(L)'
;MSLRRHVITRSISVHNRFISSSGEQKTGGSRGGFFSVLRYGPRNRAELFGLCLGCAMCPLSIYLINWCEGCSNRNNNTQPELVLGNETFVTHGVAAPDKGSKYPLGGPFRLRESRTGNYITDKELFQDHWTLLYFGFSKCAEVCPSTLRFITDVMKACDEKLAGDKNLSTEAARLQAVFLSVDSRRDTPEVLEGFVSKYDPRVRGLTGTSKEIEQAARAWRVYYSSIDETDEEKSAREAKGVPMVGADDDTYQLDHSSAIYLVGVDGKLKDFFFKEMGVADAVGRLEVHLQDVYGFKDTRG
;
A
#
# COMPACT_ATOMS: atom_id res chain seq x y z
N MET A 1 16.68 75.21 -2.49
CA MET A 1 15.65 75.55 -1.49
C MET A 1 15.58 74.41 -0.48
N SER A 2 16.06 74.66 0.73
CA SER A 2 15.96 73.76 1.90
C SER A 2 14.59 73.96 2.57
N LEU A 3 14.10 72.93 3.28
CA LEU A 3 13.05 72.88 4.34
C LEU A 3 12.22 71.60 4.10
N ARG A 4 11.91 70.69 5.03
CA ARG A 4 12.27 70.48 6.44
C ARG A 4 11.77 69.07 6.78
N ARG A 5 12.60 68.25 7.44
CA ARG A 5 12.17 67.06 8.19
C ARG A 5 11.34 67.52 9.39
N HIS A 6 10.19 66.89 9.62
CA HIS A 6 9.53 66.87 10.93
C HIS A 6 9.12 65.44 11.29
N VAL A 7 9.29 65.18 12.58
CA VAL A 7 9.39 63.91 13.28
C VAL A 7 8.23 63.86 14.29
N ILE A 8 7.54 62.71 14.34
CA ILE A 8 6.89 62.01 15.48
C ILE A 8 6.09 62.82 16.52
N THR A 9 4.83 62.40 16.74
CA THR A 9 4.17 62.12 18.06
C THR A 9 2.79 61.46 17.81
N ARG A 10 2.57 60.19 18.18
CA ARG A 10 1.94 59.66 19.41
C ARG A 10 0.49 60.14 19.70
N SER A 11 -0.46 59.19 19.71
CA SER A 11 -1.33 58.83 20.86
C SER A 11 -2.79 58.49 20.47
N ILE A 12 -3.12 57.22 20.66
CA ILE A 12 -4.34 56.60 21.24
C ILE A 12 -5.54 57.54 21.52
N SER A 13 -6.71 57.16 20.99
CA SER A 13 -7.99 57.39 21.63
C SER A 13 -8.90 56.18 21.44
N VAL A 14 -9.20 55.53 22.56
CA VAL A 14 -10.29 54.56 22.75
C VAL A 14 -11.58 55.38 22.91
N HIS A 15 -12.62 55.08 22.14
CA HIS A 15 -13.98 55.51 22.47
C HIS A 15 -14.94 54.32 22.37
N ASN A 16 -15.39 53.95 23.55
CA ASN A 16 -16.48 53.02 23.86
C ASN A 16 -17.79 53.85 23.89
N ARG A 17 -18.85 53.39 23.22
CA ARG A 17 -20.27 53.72 23.48
C ARG A 17 -21.14 52.75 22.67
N PHE A 18 -21.77 51.75 23.29
CA PHE A 18 -23.11 51.79 23.88
C PHE A 18 -24.16 52.45 22.98
N ILE A 19 -25.11 51.65 22.47
CA ILE A 19 -26.54 51.74 22.84
C ILE A 19 -27.25 50.44 22.45
N SER A 20 -27.95 49.92 23.45
CA SER A 20 -28.95 48.86 23.43
C SER A 20 -30.21 49.31 22.69
N SER A 21 -30.79 48.44 21.86
CA SER A 21 -32.20 48.53 21.48
C SER A 21 -32.79 47.12 21.49
N SER A 22 -33.66 46.91 22.48
CA SER A 22 -34.50 45.74 22.67
C SER A 22 -35.44 45.53 21.49
N GLY A 23 -35.61 44.26 21.08
CA GLY A 23 -36.59 43.84 20.09
C GLY A 23 -36.88 42.35 20.22
N GLU A 24 -37.73 42.02 21.20
CA GLU A 24 -38.56 40.81 21.35
C GLU A 24 -38.07 39.47 20.79
N GLN A 25 -37.71 38.59 21.73
CA GLN A 25 -37.76 37.15 21.54
C GLN A 25 -39.21 36.68 21.35
N LYS A 26 -39.53 36.18 20.16
CA LYS A 26 -40.63 35.22 19.96
C LYS A 26 -40.07 33.80 20.07
N THR A 27 -40.16 33.26 21.27
CA THR A 27 -40.00 31.84 21.56
C THR A 27 -41.20 31.05 21.02
N GLY A 28 -40.96 30.01 20.23
CA GLY A 28 -41.99 29.00 19.93
C GLY A 28 -41.93 28.42 18.52
N GLY A 29 -41.01 27.50 18.27
CA GLY A 29 -40.96 26.74 17.04
C GLY A 29 -39.78 25.80 17.02
N SER A 30 -39.91 24.67 17.73
CA SER A 30 -38.94 23.58 17.77
C SER A 30 -38.58 23.15 16.34
N ARG A 31 -37.41 23.59 15.85
CA ARG A 31 -36.82 23.14 14.59
C ARG A 31 -36.22 21.76 14.82
N GLY A 32 -37.02 20.72 14.65
CA GLY A 32 -36.52 19.36 14.50
C GLY A 32 -35.53 19.34 13.34
N GLY A 33 -34.25 19.11 13.65
CA GLY A 33 -33.21 19.00 12.63
C GLY A 33 -33.47 17.84 11.68
N PHE A 34 -32.85 17.86 10.51
CA PHE A 34 -32.95 16.83 9.47
C PHE A 34 -32.90 15.38 10.01
N PHE A 35 -32.07 15.12 11.03
CA PHE A 35 -31.96 13.81 11.67
C PHE A 35 -33.22 13.35 12.42
N SER A 36 -34.11 14.25 12.88
CA SER A 36 -35.38 13.84 13.49
C SER A 36 -36.34 13.24 12.47
N VAL A 37 -36.26 13.66 11.20
CA VAL A 37 -37.11 13.12 10.12
C VAL A 37 -36.70 11.70 9.76
N LEU A 38 -35.39 11.42 9.73
CA LEU A 38 -34.86 10.06 9.49
C LEU A 38 -35.23 9.07 10.61
N ARG A 39 -35.34 9.53 11.86
CA ARG A 39 -35.60 8.66 13.01
C ARG A 39 -37.10 8.47 13.32
N TYR A 40 -37.95 9.45 13.03
CA TYR A 40 -39.38 9.42 13.38
C TYR A 40 -40.32 9.36 12.15
N GLY A 41 -39.78 9.36 10.93
CA GLY A 41 -40.56 9.39 9.70
C GLY A 41 -41.13 10.78 9.37
N PRO A 42 -41.52 11.02 8.11
CA PRO A 42 -42.02 12.32 7.66
C PRO A 42 -43.38 12.64 8.29
N ARG A 43 -43.49 13.78 8.97
CA ARG A 43 -44.70 14.23 9.66
C ARG A 43 -45.65 15.05 8.78
N ASN A 44 -45.17 15.57 7.66
CA ASN A 44 -45.98 16.35 6.71
C ASN A 44 -45.55 16.10 5.26
N ARG A 45 -46.37 16.54 4.29
CA ARG A 45 -46.08 16.37 2.86
C ARG A 45 -44.76 17.04 2.44
N ALA A 46 -44.39 18.15 3.07
CA ALA A 46 -43.16 18.88 2.74
C ALA A 46 -41.88 18.10 3.14
N GLU A 47 -41.87 17.42 4.28
CA GLU A 47 -40.78 16.55 4.71
C GLU A 47 -40.63 15.33 3.79
N LEU A 48 -41.76 14.75 3.35
CA LEU A 48 -41.75 13.66 2.36
C LEU A 48 -41.18 14.14 1.02
N PHE A 49 -41.66 15.26 0.49
CA PHE A 49 -41.14 15.82 -0.76
C PHE A 49 -39.67 16.22 -0.64
N GLY A 50 -39.25 16.80 0.50
CA GLY A 50 -37.85 17.13 0.77
C GLY A 50 -36.94 15.91 0.79
N LEU A 51 -37.37 14.81 1.41
CA LEU A 51 -36.63 13.55 1.42
C LEU A 51 -36.55 12.93 0.01
N CYS A 52 -37.66 12.92 -0.73
CA CYS A 52 -37.67 12.43 -2.12
C CYS A 52 -36.77 13.26 -3.04
N LEU A 53 -36.81 14.59 -2.95
CA LEU A 53 -35.97 15.48 -3.74
C LEU A 53 -34.49 15.34 -3.37
N GLY A 54 -34.16 15.22 -2.08
CA GLY A 54 -32.79 14.99 -1.62
C GLY A 54 -32.22 13.65 -2.10
N CYS A 55 -33.02 12.57 -2.00
CA CYS A 55 -32.65 11.25 -2.50
C CYS A 55 -32.51 11.19 -4.02
N ALA A 56 -33.23 12.02 -4.78
CA ALA A 56 -33.07 12.12 -6.22
C ALA A 56 -31.85 12.96 -6.63
N MET A 57 -31.59 14.07 -5.91
CA MET A 57 -30.52 15.01 -6.28
C MET A 57 -29.12 14.50 -5.91
N CYS A 58 -28.96 13.76 -4.82
CA CYS A 58 -27.67 13.23 -4.39
C CYS A 58 -27.02 12.25 -5.41
N PRO A 59 -27.72 11.24 -5.96
CA PRO A 59 -27.14 10.38 -7.00
C PRO A 59 -26.98 11.13 -8.33
N LEU A 60 -27.86 12.08 -8.66
CA LEU A 60 -27.72 12.92 -9.86
C LEU A 60 -26.48 13.80 -9.81
N SER A 61 -26.16 14.40 -8.66
CA SER A 61 -24.97 15.24 -8.53
C SER A 61 -23.68 14.43 -8.61
N ILE A 62 -23.62 13.26 -7.96
CA ILE A 62 -22.46 12.35 -8.07
C ILE A 62 -22.28 11.87 -9.51
N TYR A 63 -23.37 11.51 -10.19
CA TYR A 63 -23.33 11.12 -11.59
C TYR A 63 -22.83 12.25 -12.49
N LEU A 64 -23.29 13.49 -12.27
CA LEU A 64 -22.85 14.65 -13.04
C LEU A 64 -21.38 14.99 -12.79
N ILE A 65 -20.87 14.85 -11.56
CA ILE A 65 -19.43 15.05 -11.26
C ILE A 65 -18.59 14.02 -12.01
N ASN A 66 -18.93 12.73 -11.90
CA ASN A 66 -18.22 11.65 -12.60
C ASN A 66 -18.30 11.80 -14.13
N TRP A 67 -19.45 12.22 -14.65
CA TRP A 67 -19.61 12.51 -16.08
C TRP A 67 -18.72 13.69 -16.49
N CYS A 68 -18.68 14.76 -15.70
CA CYS A 68 -17.88 15.95 -15.99
C CYS A 68 -16.38 15.62 -16.00
N GLU A 69 -15.90 14.82 -15.04
CA GLU A 69 -14.52 14.31 -15.03
C GLU A 69 -14.23 13.41 -16.24
N GLY A 70 -15.17 12.51 -16.60
CA GLY A 70 -15.05 11.65 -17.78
C GLY A 70 -15.03 12.43 -19.11
N CYS A 71 -15.78 13.53 -19.20
CA CYS A 71 -15.79 14.43 -20.35
C CYS A 71 -14.52 15.27 -20.43
N SER A 72 -14.03 15.79 -19.30
CA SER A 72 -12.77 16.53 -19.23
C SER A 72 -11.60 15.65 -19.70
N ASN A 73 -11.60 14.37 -19.31
CA ASN A 73 -10.56 13.43 -19.72
C ASN A 73 -10.64 13.04 -21.20
N ARG A 74 -11.84 13.06 -21.80
CA ARG A 74 -12.04 12.75 -23.23
C ARG A 74 -11.55 13.89 -24.14
N ASN A 75 -11.58 15.14 -23.67
CA ASN A 75 -11.13 16.29 -24.45
C ASN A 75 -9.60 16.41 -24.55
N ASN A 76 -8.86 15.70 -23.69
CA ASN A 76 -7.40 15.69 -23.70
C ASN A 76 -6.77 14.58 -24.54
N ASN A 77 -7.57 13.75 -25.22
CA ASN A 77 -7.05 12.69 -26.09
C ASN A 77 -6.91 13.20 -27.54
N THR A 78 -6.09 14.25 -27.72
CA THR A 78 -5.58 14.62 -29.05
C THR A 78 -4.31 13.82 -29.29
N GLN A 79 -4.24 13.18 -30.46
CA GLN A 79 -3.17 12.28 -30.88
C GLN A 79 -1.77 12.91 -30.80
N PRO A 80 -0.71 12.09 -30.62
CA PRO A 80 0.55 12.54 -30.08
C PRO A 80 1.35 13.33 -31.12
N GLU A 81 1.40 14.65 -30.96
CA GLU A 81 2.32 15.51 -31.71
C GLU A 81 3.65 15.64 -30.96
N LEU A 82 4.71 15.25 -31.67
CA LEU A 82 6.11 15.22 -31.29
C LEU A 82 6.65 16.65 -31.14
N VAL A 83 6.63 17.23 -29.92
CA VAL A 83 7.40 18.46 -29.63
C VAL A 83 8.03 18.40 -28.24
N LEU A 84 9.37 18.49 -28.24
CA LEU A 84 10.23 18.77 -27.08
C LEU A 84 9.89 20.15 -26.52
N GLY A 85 9.50 20.23 -25.24
CA GLY A 85 9.32 21.51 -24.57
C GLY A 85 8.74 21.39 -23.18
N ASN A 86 9.64 21.35 -22.20
CA ASN A 86 9.51 21.67 -20.78
C ASN A 86 8.20 22.35 -20.33
N GLU A 87 7.26 21.60 -19.77
CA GLU A 87 6.41 22.16 -18.71
C GLU A 87 5.81 21.08 -17.80
N THR A 88 6.04 21.32 -16.52
CA THR A 88 5.59 20.63 -15.33
C THR A 88 4.07 20.48 -15.29
N PHE A 89 3.55 19.26 -15.31
CA PHE A 89 2.17 18.99 -14.89
C PHE A 89 2.16 18.06 -13.68
N VAL A 90 1.78 18.68 -12.57
CA VAL A 90 1.46 18.10 -11.27
C VAL A 90 0.01 17.62 -11.32
N THR A 91 -0.25 16.35 -11.02
CA THR A 91 -1.40 15.93 -10.20
C THR A 91 -1.15 14.55 -9.60
N HIS A 92 -1.09 14.51 -8.27
CA HIS A 92 -1.07 13.30 -7.45
C HIS A 92 -2.41 12.56 -7.61
N GLY A 93 -2.35 11.34 -8.15
CA GLY A 93 -3.41 10.35 -7.99
C GLY A 93 -3.06 9.44 -6.83
N VAL A 94 -3.53 9.79 -5.63
CA VAL A 94 -3.64 8.85 -4.50
C VAL A 94 -4.47 7.67 -5.02
N ALA A 95 -3.85 6.50 -5.14
CA ALA A 95 -4.55 5.28 -5.55
C ALA A 95 -5.64 5.00 -4.52
N ALA A 96 -6.89 5.33 -4.86
CA ALA A 96 -8.05 4.88 -4.11
C ALA A 96 -7.96 3.35 -3.94
N PRO A 97 -8.24 2.79 -2.76
CA PRO A 97 -8.33 1.35 -2.60
C PRO A 97 -9.42 0.86 -3.56
N ASP A 98 -9.02 0.03 -4.53
CA ASP A 98 -9.92 -0.54 -5.51
C ASP A 98 -11.11 -1.19 -4.78
N LYS A 99 -12.29 -0.60 -4.97
CA LYS A 99 -13.54 -1.09 -4.41
C LYS A 99 -13.90 -2.38 -5.14
N GLY A 100 -13.36 -3.49 -4.66
CA GLY A 100 -13.80 -4.83 -5.04
C GLY A 100 -13.13 -5.43 -6.27
N SER A 101 -11.79 -5.36 -6.38
CA SER A 101 -11.06 -6.20 -7.33
C SER A 101 -11.43 -7.66 -7.10
N LYS A 102 -12.11 -8.25 -8.08
CA LYS A 102 -12.31 -9.70 -8.23
C LYS A 102 -10.99 -10.44 -8.54
N TYR A 103 -9.85 -9.75 -8.53
CA TYR A 103 -8.54 -10.31 -8.81
C TYR A 103 -7.96 -10.94 -7.53
N PRO A 104 -7.70 -12.26 -7.53
CA PRO A 104 -6.96 -12.90 -6.45
C PRO A 104 -5.61 -12.20 -6.26
N LEU A 105 -5.10 -12.18 -5.03
CA LEU A 105 -3.75 -11.66 -4.73
C LEU A 105 -2.72 -12.33 -5.64
N GLY A 106 -1.82 -11.53 -6.21
CA GLY A 106 -0.90 -11.93 -7.27
C GLY A 106 -1.08 -11.09 -8.54
N GLY A 107 -0.06 -11.10 -9.39
CA GLY A 107 -0.02 -10.30 -10.62
C GLY A 107 1.37 -10.32 -11.26
N PRO A 108 1.49 -9.88 -12.51
CA PRO A 108 2.74 -9.97 -13.24
C PRO A 108 3.78 -9.01 -12.67
N PHE A 109 4.96 -9.51 -12.39
CA PHE A 109 6.13 -8.71 -12.07
C PHE A 109 7.38 -9.34 -12.66
N ARG A 110 8.42 -8.51 -12.82
CA ARG A 110 9.72 -8.94 -13.28
C ARG A 110 10.77 -8.28 -12.39
N LEU A 111 11.59 -9.09 -11.75
CA LEU A 111 12.61 -8.64 -10.81
C LEU A 111 13.93 -9.33 -11.10
N ARG A 112 15.02 -8.77 -10.59
CA ARG A 112 16.37 -9.30 -10.73
C ARG A 112 16.68 -10.22 -9.55
N GLU A 113 17.11 -11.43 -9.84
CA GLU A 113 17.55 -12.38 -8.83
C GLU A 113 18.96 -12.02 -8.33
N SER A 114 19.16 -12.06 -7.02
CA SER A 114 20.43 -11.71 -6.35
C SER A 114 21.56 -12.65 -6.75
N ARG A 115 21.28 -13.96 -6.77
CA ARG A 115 22.28 -15.02 -6.98
C ARG A 115 22.77 -15.12 -8.42
N THR A 116 21.84 -15.05 -9.38
CA THR A 116 22.17 -15.22 -10.81
C THR A 116 22.39 -13.89 -11.52
N GLY A 117 21.88 -12.79 -10.95
CA GLY A 117 21.86 -11.49 -11.60
C GLY A 117 20.90 -11.39 -12.79
N ASN A 118 20.13 -12.45 -13.08
CA ASN A 118 19.18 -12.50 -14.18
C ASN A 118 17.83 -11.94 -13.76
N TYR A 119 17.07 -11.44 -14.73
CA TYR A 119 15.66 -11.13 -14.49
C TYR A 119 14.83 -12.39 -14.52
N ILE A 120 13.91 -12.51 -13.56
CA ILE A 120 12.91 -13.57 -13.46
C ILE A 120 11.51 -12.97 -13.41
N THR A 121 10.58 -13.62 -14.10
CA THR A 121 9.15 -13.27 -14.07
C THR A 121 8.41 -14.01 -12.96
N ASP A 122 7.25 -13.51 -12.55
CA ASP A 122 6.36 -14.16 -11.58
C ASP A 122 6.03 -15.61 -11.99
N LYS A 123 5.76 -15.84 -13.27
CA LYS A 123 5.42 -17.17 -13.80
C LYS A 123 6.58 -18.15 -13.65
N GLU A 124 7.78 -17.76 -14.07
CA GLU A 124 8.99 -18.58 -13.95
C GLU A 124 9.36 -18.81 -12.48
N LEU A 125 9.10 -17.84 -11.61
CA LEU A 125 9.38 -17.92 -10.20
C LEU A 125 8.51 -18.99 -9.51
N PHE A 126 7.20 -18.98 -9.76
CA PHE A 126 6.24 -19.85 -9.07
C PHE A 126 5.98 -21.17 -9.77
N GLN A 127 6.37 -21.31 -11.03
CA GLN A 127 6.14 -22.53 -11.79
C GLN A 127 6.76 -23.74 -11.10
N ASP A 128 5.94 -24.75 -10.84
CA ASP A 128 6.34 -26.05 -10.26
C ASP A 128 7.01 -25.96 -8.87
N HIS A 129 6.84 -24.82 -8.16
CA HIS A 129 7.39 -24.59 -6.82
C HIS A 129 6.33 -24.06 -5.85
N TRP A 130 6.34 -24.61 -4.62
CA TRP A 130 5.65 -23.99 -3.50
C TRP A 130 6.52 -22.86 -2.97
N THR A 131 5.98 -21.64 -2.91
CA THR A 131 6.81 -20.45 -2.64
C THR A 131 6.34 -19.72 -1.40
N LEU A 132 7.20 -19.63 -0.39
CA LEU A 132 7.05 -18.73 0.75
C LEU A 132 7.61 -17.36 0.37
N LEU A 133 6.73 -16.46 -0.06
CA LEU A 133 7.10 -15.12 -0.48
C LEU A 133 7.05 -14.16 0.71
N TYR A 134 8.16 -13.49 1.00
CA TYR A 134 8.28 -12.50 2.06
C TYR A 134 8.89 -11.20 1.51
N PHE A 135 8.27 -10.08 1.85
CA PHE A 135 8.72 -8.76 1.45
C PHE A 135 9.49 -8.13 2.60
N GLY A 136 10.64 -7.52 2.32
CA GLY A 136 11.46 -6.88 3.35
C GLY A 136 12.63 -6.13 2.75
N PHE A 137 13.70 -5.95 3.52
CA PHE A 137 14.95 -5.34 3.08
C PHE A 137 16.13 -5.85 3.92
N SER A 138 17.35 -5.84 3.36
CA SER A 138 18.51 -6.50 3.94
C SER A 138 19.01 -5.85 5.24
N LYS A 139 18.92 -4.52 5.33
CA LYS A 139 19.33 -3.71 6.49
C LYS A 139 18.22 -3.49 7.52
N CYS A 140 17.25 -4.41 7.61
CA CYS A 140 16.21 -4.34 8.62
C CYS A 140 16.76 -4.77 9.99
N ALA A 141 16.52 -3.97 11.02
CA ALA A 141 17.10 -4.15 12.35
C ALA A 141 16.84 -5.56 12.93
N GLU A 142 15.56 -5.98 13.00
CA GLU A 142 15.20 -7.22 13.70
C GLU A 142 14.13 -8.08 13.01
N VAL A 143 13.13 -7.45 12.37
CA VAL A 143 11.94 -8.18 11.86
C VAL A 143 12.28 -9.05 10.64
N CYS A 144 13.03 -8.54 9.65
CA CYS A 144 13.40 -9.37 8.49
C CYS A 144 14.34 -10.53 8.86
N PRO A 145 15.42 -10.31 9.63
CA PRO A 145 16.31 -11.42 10.00
C PRO A 145 15.61 -12.49 10.82
N SER A 146 14.75 -12.11 11.77
CA SER A 146 13.99 -13.07 12.57
C SER A 146 12.97 -13.86 11.75
N THR A 147 12.28 -13.21 10.81
CA THR A 147 11.33 -13.88 9.90
C THR A 147 12.02 -14.87 8.96
N LEU A 148 13.20 -14.53 8.41
CA LEU A 148 13.96 -15.45 7.56
C LEU A 148 14.54 -16.65 8.33
N ARG A 149 14.92 -16.47 9.61
CA ARG A 149 15.25 -17.60 10.50
C ARG A 149 14.04 -18.50 10.70
N PHE A 150 12.88 -17.93 11.00
CA PHE A 150 11.63 -18.68 11.13
C PHE A 150 11.32 -19.47 9.86
N ILE A 151 11.42 -18.87 8.68
CA ILE A 151 11.22 -19.57 7.39
C ILE A 151 12.21 -20.73 7.24
N THR A 152 13.50 -20.51 7.56
CA THR A 152 14.53 -21.55 7.52
C THR A 152 14.19 -22.72 8.45
N ASP A 153 13.73 -22.44 9.67
CA ASP A 153 13.37 -23.46 10.65
C ASP A 153 12.11 -24.24 10.22
N VAL A 154 11.11 -23.55 9.65
CA VAL A 154 9.92 -24.18 9.06
C VAL A 154 10.31 -25.11 7.92
N MET A 155 11.16 -24.66 7.00
CA MET A 155 11.57 -25.47 5.85
C MET A 155 12.33 -26.74 6.29
N LYS A 156 13.27 -26.61 7.25
CA LYS A 156 13.98 -27.77 7.82
C LYS A 156 13.04 -28.74 8.54
N ALA A 157 12.14 -28.22 9.37
CA ALA A 157 11.17 -29.04 10.09
C ALA A 157 10.18 -29.74 9.14
N CYS A 158 9.81 -29.10 8.03
CA CYS A 158 9.04 -29.71 6.96
C CYS A 158 9.80 -30.87 6.30
N ASP A 159 11.08 -30.68 5.97
CA ASP A 159 11.89 -31.75 5.38
C ASP A 159 12.00 -32.96 6.32
N GLU A 160 12.24 -32.73 7.62
CA GLU A 160 12.34 -33.79 8.64
C GLU A 160 11.01 -34.53 8.83
N LYS A 161 9.89 -33.79 8.91
CA LYS A 161 8.57 -34.38 9.14
C LYS A 161 8.06 -35.17 7.92
N LEU A 162 8.32 -34.67 6.72
CA LEU A 162 7.78 -35.22 5.47
C LEU A 162 8.71 -36.24 4.80
N ALA A 163 9.93 -36.45 5.30
CA ALA A 163 10.88 -37.43 4.77
C ALA A 163 10.35 -38.88 4.73
N GLY A 164 9.35 -39.22 5.56
CA GLY A 164 8.77 -40.55 5.64
C GLY A 164 7.81 -40.92 4.49
N ASP A 165 7.24 -39.94 3.79
CA ASP A 165 6.28 -40.15 2.70
C ASP A 165 6.91 -39.71 1.37
N LYS A 166 7.05 -40.62 0.40
CA LYS A 166 7.70 -40.33 -0.89
C LYS A 166 7.01 -39.24 -1.71
N ASN A 167 5.69 -39.14 -1.64
CA ASN A 167 4.95 -38.12 -2.37
C ASN A 167 5.17 -36.76 -1.70
N LEU A 168 5.07 -36.71 -0.37
CA LEU A 168 5.27 -35.46 0.39
C LEU A 168 6.72 -35.01 0.41
N SER A 169 7.68 -35.92 0.41
CA SER A 169 9.10 -35.57 0.29
C SER A 169 9.40 -34.90 -1.06
N THR A 170 8.71 -35.31 -2.12
CA THR A 170 8.85 -34.71 -3.45
C THR A 170 8.26 -33.30 -3.49
N GLU A 171 7.09 -33.09 -2.86
CA GLU A 171 6.48 -31.76 -2.76
C GLU A 171 7.27 -30.83 -1.80
N ALA A 172 7.79 -31.36 -0.69
CA ALA A 172 8.67 -30.63 0.22
C ALA A 172 9.97 -30.18 -0.47
N ALA A 173 10.53 -31.00 -1.36
CA ALA A 173 11.70 -30.63 -2.16
C ALA A 173 11.42 -29.48 -3.15
N ARG A 174 10.16 -29.24 -3.51
CA ARG A 174 9.72 -28.10 -4.35
C ARG A 174 9.44 -26.82 -3.54
N LEU A 175 9.53 -26.88 -2.22
CA LEU A 175 9.36 -25.72 -1.35
C LEU A 175 10.56 -24.80 -1.48
N GLN A 176 10.34 -23.56 -1.90
CA GLN A 176 11.32 -22.48 -1.91
C GLN A 176 10.82 -21.30 -1.08
N ALA A 177 11.75 -20.44 -0.68
CA ALA A 177 11.42 -19.16 -0.08
C ALA A 177 11.96 -18.03 -0.95
N VAL A 178 11.20 -16.96 -1.08
CA VAL A 178 11.58 -15.79 -1.86
C VAL A 178 11.56 -14.58 -0.94
N PHE A 179 12.71 -13.95 -0.79
CA PHE A 179 12.86 -12.68 -0.12
C PHE A 179 12.91 -11.56 -1.17
N LEU A 180 11.84 -10.77 -1.24
CA LEU A 180 11.74 -9.64 -2.16
C LEU A 180 12.13 -8.36 -1.42
N SER A 181 13.25 -7.77 -1.82
CA SER A 181 13.68 -6.49 -1.28
C SER A 181 12.85 -5.35 -1.84
N VAL A 182 12.28 -4.53 -0.95
CA VAL A 182 11.60 -3.29 -1.32
C VAL A 182 12.55 -2.09 -1.37
N ASP A 183 13.81 -2.26 -0.94
CA ASP A 183 14.82 -1.20 -0.85
C ASP A 183 15.75 -1.22 -2.07
N SER A 184 15.27 -0.68 -3.20
CA SER A 184 16.08 -0.55 -4.43
C SER A 184 17.32 0.33 -4.29
N ARG A 185 17.42 1.14 -3.21
CA ARG A 185 18.51 2.09 -3.01
C ARG A 185 19.72 1.43 -2.36
N ARG A 186 19.50 0.58 -1.36
CA ARG A 186 20.58 -0.08 -0.58
C ARG A 186 20.81 -1.53 -0.96
N ASP A 187 19.76 -2.23 -1.40
CA ASP A 187 19.84 -3.66 -1.68
C ASP A 187 20.18 -3.91 -3.15
N THR A 188 21.46 -3.72 -3.49
CA THR A 188 22.00 -4.26 -4.75
C THR A 188 21.93 -5.79 -4.72
N PRO A 189 21.88 -6.46 -5.89
CA PRO A 189 21.87 -7.92 -5.95
C PRO A 189 22.98 -8.58 -5.13
N GLU A 190 24.17 -7.99 -5.11
CA GLU A 190 25.33 -8.50 -4.39
C GLU A 190 25.17 -8.37 -2.86
N VAL A 191 24.66 -7.23 -2.39
CA VAL A 191 24.35 -7.01 -0.97
C VAL A 191 23.23 -7.94 -0.52
N LEU A 192 22.19 -8.07 -1.33
CA LEU A 192 21.06 -8.93 -1.07
C LEU A 192 21.48 -10.40 -1.00
N GLU A 193 22.33 -10.86 -1.91
CA GLU A 193 22.85 -12.23 -1.91
C GLU A 193 23.67 -12.52 -0.65
N GLY A 194 24.54 -11.59 -0.25
CA GLY A 194 25.30 -11.69 1.00
C GLY A 194 24.40 -11.75 2.26
N PHE A 195 23.17 -11.24 2.18
CA PHE A 195 22.18 -11.36 3.23
C PHE A 195 21.42 -12.69 3.18
N VAL A 196 20.85 -13.07 2.04
CA VAL A 196 19.99 -14.26 1.93
C VAL A 196 20.76 -15.58 2.00
N SER A 197 22.02 -15.61 1.56
CA SER A 197 22.89 -16.80 1.57
C SER A 197 23.20 -17.36 2.96
N LYS A 198 22.90 -16.61 4.03
CA LYS A 198 23.07 -17.04 5.43
C LYS A 198 21.95 -17.96 5.94
N TYR A 199 20.84 -18.03 5.19
CA TYR A 199 19.64 -18.80 5.55
C TYR A 199 19.59 -20.12 4.77
N ASP A 200 18.42 -20.75 4.65
CA ASP A 200 18.26 -21.97 3.84
C ASP A 200 18.72 -21.74 2.38
N PRO A 201 19.46 -22.67 1.75
CA PRO A 201 19.95 -22.52 0.37
C PRO A 201 18.85 -22.41 -0.70
N ARG A 202 17.60 -22.75 -0.35
CA ARG A 202 16.40 -22.56 -1.19
C ARG A 202 15.81 -21.14 -1.07
N VAL A 203 16.35 -20.28 -0.19
CA VAL A 203 15.97 -18.87 -0.10
C VAL A 203 16.59 -18.11 -1.27
N ARG A 204 15.74 -17.43 -2.04
CA ARG A 204 16.13 -16.63 -3.21
C ARG A 204 15.89 -15.16 -2.91
N GLY A 205 16.88 -14.31 -3.19
CA GLY A 205 16.73 -12.87 -3.11
C GLY A 205 16.25 -12.28 -4.44
N LEU A 206 15.22 -11.45 -4.42
CA LEU A 206 14.78 -10.65 -5.56
C LEU A 206 14.87 -9.17 -5.23
N THR A 207 15.43 -8.38 -6.14
CA THR A 207 15.49 -6.91 -6.06
C THR A 207 15.26 -6.31 -7.45
N GLY A 208 15.10 -5.01 -7.56
CA GLY A 208 14.87 -4.36 -8.84
C GLY A 208 14.90 -2.85 -8.73
N THR A 209 14.54 -2.19 -9.82
CA THR A 209 14.28 -0.75 -9.83
C THR A 209 13.03 -0.43 -9.00
N SER A 210 12.91 0.81 -8.52
CA SER A 210 11.75 1.23 -7.73
C SER A 210 10.41 0.97 -8.44
N LYS A 211 10.37 1.09 -9.77
CA LYS A 211 9.16 0.81 -10.58
C LYS A 211 8.81 -0.68 -10.61
N GLU A 212 9.81 -1.55 -10.73
CA GLU A 212 9.62 -3.01 -10.74
C GLU A 212 9.16 -3.50 -9.36
N ILE A 213 9.75 -2.97 -8.28
CA ILE A 213 9.35 -3.25 -6.91
C ILE A 213 7.92 -2.76 -6.66
N GLU A 214 7.59 -1.54 -7.06
CA GLU A 214 6.25 -0.99 -6.92
C GLU A 214 5.20 -1.86 -7.64
N GLN A 215 5.52 -2.35 -8.84
CA GLN A 215 4.66 -3.29 -9.56
C GLN A 215 4.43 -4.59 -8.78
N ALA A 216 5.50 -5.18 -8.23
CA ALA A 216 5.39 -6.38 -7.40
C ALA A 216 4.60 -6.12 -6.12
N ALA A 217 4.88 -5.03 -5.41
CA ALA A 217 4.18 -4.63 -4.20
C ALA A 217 2.68 -4.40 -4.46
N ARG A 218 2.32 -3.75 -5.58
CA ARG A 218 0.92 -3.58 -5.99
C ARG A 218 0.23 -4.91 -6.31
N ALA A 219 0.91 -5.83 -6.99
CA ALA A 219 0.38 -7.17 -7.31
C ALA A 219 0.04 -7.97 -6.04
N TRP A 220 0.86 -7.85 -5.00
CA TRP A 220 0.69 -8.55 -3.72
C TRP A 220 0.00 -7.70 -2.64
N ARG A 221 -0.40 -6.47 -2.98
CA ARG A 221 -0.96 -5.46 -2.05
C ARG A 221 -0.12 -5.27 -0.80
N VAL A 222 1.20 -5.31 -0.96
CA VAL A 222 2.16 -5.06 0.12
C VAL A 222 2.32 -3.55 0.24
N TYR A 223 2.03 -3.06 1.43
CA TYR A 223 2.36 -1.70 1.79
C TYR A 223 3.84 -1.64 2.20
N TYR A 224 4.55 -0.64 1.66
CA TYR A 224 5.85 -0.23 2.16
C TYR A 224 5.94 1.29 2.15
N SER A 225 6.55 1.87 3.18
CA SER A 225 6.75 3.32 3.31
C SER A 225 8.10 3.58 3.95
N SER A 226 8.78 4.66 3.56
CA SER A 226 9.83 5.19 4.43
C SER A 226 9.16 5.93 5.59
N ILE A 227 9.45 5.50 6.81
CA ILE A 227 9.47 6.35 8.01
C ILE A 227 10.47 7.47 7.63
N ASP A 228 10.14 8.72 7.31
CA ASP A 228 9.08 9.61 7.77
C ASP A 228 8.77 10.72 6.73
N GLU A 229 8.24 10.40 5.54
CA GLU A 229 7.74 11.46 4.64
C GLU A 229 6.44 11.10 3.93
N THR A 230 5.33 11.69 4.36
CA THR A 230 4.15 11.98 3.52
C THR A 230 4.55 12.79 2.29
N ASP A 231 3.71 12.80 1.24
CA ASP A 231 3.96 13.65 0.06
C ASP A 231 4.09 15.13 0.45
N GLU A 232 3.32 15.57 1.46
CA GLU A 232 3.41 16.88 2.08
C GLU A 232 4.74 17.09 2.82
N GLU A 233 5.20 16.10 3.60
CA GLU A 233 6.50 16.17 4.31
C GLU A 233 7.67 16.15 3.35
N LYS A 234 7.63 15.34 2.30
CA LYS A 234 8.62 15.31 1.23
C LYS A 234 8.69 16.64 0.50
N SER A 235 7.54 17.16 0.08
CA SER A 235 7.46 18.47 -0.57
C SER A 235 7.92 19.58 0.35
N ALA A 236 7.56 19.53 1.64
CA ALA A 236 8.01 20.49 2.64
C ALA A 236 9.51 20.39 2.93
N ARG A 237 10.09 19.18 2.94
CA ARG A 237 11.53 18.95 3.09
C ARG A 237 12.31 19.53 1.91
N GLU A 238 11.87 19.21 0.68
CA GLU A 238 12.47 19.70 -0.56
C GLU A 238 12.34 21.22 -0.68
N ALA A 239 11.18 21.79 -0.32
CA ALA A 239 10.98 23.24 -0.26
C ALA A 239 11.86 23.94 0.79
N LYS A 240 12.21 23.24 1.89
CA LYS A 240 13.18 23.71 2.90
C LYS A 240 14.64 23.47 2.50
N GLY A 241 14.91 22.81 1.38
CA GLY A 241 16.26 22.45 0.94
C GLY A 241 16.96 21.43 1.85
N VAL A 242 16.21 20.71 2.70
CA VAL A 242 16.78 19.65 3.53
C VAL A 242 16.98 18.41 2.65
N PRO A 243 18.19 17.85 2.53
CA PRO A 243 18.41 16.66 1.72
C PRO A 243 17.63 15.47 2.31
N MET A 244 17.19 14.56 1.45
CA MET A 244 16.68 13.25 1.90
C MET A 244 17.69 12.62 2.86
N VAL A 245 17.21 11.90 3.88
CA VAL A 245 18.05 10.99 4.67
C VAL A 245 18.84 10.12 3.68
N GLY A 246 20.18 10.20 3.79
CA GLY A 246 21.10 9.50 2.92
C GLY A 246 20.80 8.00 2.94
N ALA A 247 21.02 7.30 1.83
CA ALA A 247 20.88 5.84 1.82
C ALA A 247 21.90 5.15 2.78
N ASP A 248 22.91 5.90 3.21
CA ASP A 248 23.94 5.55 4.16
C ASP A 248 23.63 5.95 5.61
N ASP A 249 22.54 6.67 5.86
CA ASP A 249 22.16 7.10 7.20
C ASP A 249 21.38 6.00 7.95
N ASP A 250 21.77 5.74 9.19
CA ASP A 250 21.20 4.70 10.05
C ASP A 250 19.74 4.99 10.48
N THR A 251 19.26 6.23 10.30
CA THR A 251 17.86 6.60 10.53
C THR A 251 16.92 6.18 9.39
N TYR A 252 17.45 5.75 8.24
CA TYR A 252 16.62 5.26 7.12
C TYR A 252 15.97 3.92 7.48
N GLN A 253 14.68 3.99 7.80
CA GLN A 253 13.82 2.84 8.07
C GLN A 253 12.69 2.76 7.05
N LEU A 254 12.39 1.54 6.62
CA LEU A 254 11.24 1.23 5.80
C LEU A 254 10.26 0.43 6.65
N ASP A 255 9.01 0.87 6.70
CA ASP A 255 7.89 0.06 7.11
C ASP A 255 7.53 -0.93 6.00
N HIS A 256 7.27 -2.18 6.36
CA HIS A 256 6.84 -3.23 5.43
C HIS A 256 5.95 -4.27 6.12
N SER A 257 5.23 -5.07 5.34
CA SER A 257 4.37 -6.16 5.85
C SER A 257 5.18 -7.32 6.45
N SER A 258 4.80 -7.81 7.63
CA SER A 258 5.39 -9.00 8.26
C SER A 258 4.81 -10.33 7.77
N ALA A 259 3.80 -10.29 6.89
CA ALA A 259 3.14 -11.50 6.40
C ALA A 259 4.02 -12.26 5.40
N ILE A 260 4.05 -13.57 5.55
CA ILE A 260 4.65 -14.51 4.59
C ILE A 260 3.51 -15.11 3.76
N TYR A 261 3.60 -14.98 2.45
CA TYR A 261 2.58 -15.45 1.51
C TYR A 261 2.95 -16.84 1.04
N LEU A 262 2.06 -17.82 1.18
CA LEU A 262 2.22 -19.12 0.56
C LEU A 262 1.60 -19.10 -0.84
N VAL A 263 2.44 -19.17 -1.84
CA VAL A 263 2.04 -19.27 -3.25
C VAL A 263 2.13 -20.73 -3.68
N GLY A 264 1.04 -21.25 -4.24
CA GLY A 264 1.02 -22.60 -4.79
C GLY A 264 1.76 -22.69 -6.13
N VAL A 265 1.96 -23.93 -6.58
CA VAL A 265 2.56 -24.23 -7.90
C VAL A 265 1.78 -23.65 -9.08
N ASP A 266 0.51 -23.27 -8.85
CA ASP A 266 -0.37 -22.60 -9.80
C ASP A 266 -0.17 -21.07 -9.85
N GLY A 267 0.79 -20.53 -9.08
CA GLY A 267 1.06 -19.10 -8.98
C GLY A 267 0.00 -18.32 -8.21
N LYS A 268 -0.92 -19.01 -7.52
CA LYS A 268 -1.99 -18.37 -6.72
C LYS A 268 -1.65 -18.40 -5.25
N LEU A 269 -2.06 -17.35 -4.55
CA LEU A 269 -2.02 -17.33 -3.09
C LEU A 269 -2.90 -18.44 -2.51
N LYS A 270 -2.36 -19.18 -1.55
CA LYS A 270 -3.04 -20.27 -0.81
C LYS A 270 -3.31 -19.91 0.65
N ASP A 271 -2.34 -19.29 1.33
CA ASP A 271 -2.45 -18.95 2.76
C ASP A 271 -1.44 -17.88 3.17
N PHE A 272 -1.56 -17.41 4.41
CA PHE A 272 -0.63 -16.50 5.07
C PHE A 272 -0.01 -17.16 6.29
N PHE A 273 1.26 -16.86 6.50
CA PHE A 273 2.04 -17.31 7.64
C PHE A 273 2.63 -16.11 8.36
N PHE A 274 2.79 -16.25 9.67
CA PHE A 274 3.38 -15.24 10.55
C PHE A 274 4.31 -15.95 11.52
N LYS A 275 5.45 -15.34 11.86
CA LYS A 275 6.39 -15.95 12.79
C LYS A 275 5.75 -16.25 14.16
N GLU A 276 4.75 -15.45 14.55
CA GLU A 276 4.02 -15.55 15.82
C GLU A 276 3.27 -16.89 15.99
N MET A 277 2.95 -17.58 14.89
CA MET A 277 2.26 -18.88 14.97
C MET A 277 3.18 -20.01 15.42
N GLY A 278 4.50 -19.82 15.35
CA GLY A 278 5.48 -20.85 15.69
C GLY A 278 5.66 -21.92 14.61
N VAL A 279 6.80 -22.62 14.70
CA VAL A 279 7.27 -23.53 13.65
C VAL A 279 6.34 -24.74 13.49
N ALA A 280 5.90 -25.34 14.59
CA ALA A 280 5.06 -26.54 14.56
C ALA A 280 3.72 -26.29 13.85
N ASP A 281 3.04 -25.18 14.15
CA ASP A 281 1.76 -24.82 13.53
C ASP A 281 1.94 -24.45 12.05
N ALA A 282 3.03 -23.76 11.71
CA ALA A 282 3.37 -23.46 10.32
C ALA A 282 3.61 -24.73 9.50
N VAL A 283 4.39 -25.68 10.03
CA VAL A 283 4.64 -26.98 9.38
C VAL A 283 3.33 -27.77 9.22
N GLY A 284 2.48 -27.81 10.25
CA GLY A 284 1.19 -28.49 10.18
C GLY A 284 0.26 -27.88 9.14
N ARG A 285 0.21 -26.56 9.02
CA ARG A 285 -0.54 -25.87 7.96
C ARG A 285 0.04 -26.13 6.58
N LEU A 286 1.36 -26.08 6.43
CA LEU A 286 2.00 -26.34 5.15
C LEU A 286 1.74 -27.77 4.68
N GLU A 287 1.81 -28.75 5.58
CA GLU A 287 1.48 -30.15 5.29
C GLU A 287 0.06 -30.30 4.71
N VAL A 288 -0.95 -29.60 5.25
CA VAL A 288 -2.32 -29.62 4.72
C VAL A 288 -2.38 -29.14 3.27
N HIS A 289 -1.61 -28.10 2.93
CA HIS A 289 -1.53 -27.57 1.55
C HIS A 289 -0.75 -28.51 0.63
N LEU A 290 0.36 -29.10 1.09
CA LEU A 290 1.19 -30.03 0.31
C LEU A 290 0.49 -31.38 0.06
N GLN A 291 -0.30 -31.86 1.01
CA GLN A 291 -1.14 -33.05 0.86
C GLN A 291 -2.34 -32.82 -0.08
N ASP A 292 -2.59 -31.57 -0.46
CA ASP A 292 -3.74 -31.17 -1.26
C ASP A 292 -5.08 -31.69 -0.71
N VAL A 293 -5.27 -31.59 0.61
CA VAL A 293 -6.48 -32.10 1.29
C VAL A 293 -7.76 -31.46 0.73
N TYR A 294 -7.65 -30.26 0.14
CA TYR A 294 -8.75 -29.52 -0.45
C TYR A 294 -8.96 -29.75 -1.97
N GLY A 295 -8.18 -30.63 -2.62
CA GLY A 295 -8.39 -31.03 -4.01
C GLY A 295 -8.07 -29.94 -5.06
N PHE A 296 -7.08 -29.10 -4.76
CA PHE A 296 -6.49 -28.10 -5.66
C PHE A 296 -5.39 -28.67 -6.57
N LYS A 297 -5.39 -29.98 -6.84
CA LYS A 297 -4.47 -30.62 -7.77
C LYS A 297 -4.47 -29.96 -9.14
N ASP A 298 -3.25 -29.82 -9.66
CA ASP A 298 -2.93 -29.51 -11.04
C ASP A 298 -3.69 -30.46 -11.99
N THR A 299 -4.53 -29.91 -12.87
CA THR A 299 -5.26 -30.69 -13.89
C THR A 299 -4.38 -31.05 -15.11
N ARG A 300 -3.07 -30.80 -15.06
CA ARG A 300 -2.11 -31.22 -16.09
C ARG A 300 -1.67 -32.67 -15.86
N GLY A 301 -2.57 -33.59 -16.18
CA GLY A 301 -2.25 -34.99 -16.46
C GLY A 301 -1.75 -35.18 -17.89
#